data_AF-A0A151B584-F1
#
_entry.id   AF-A0A151B584-F1
#
_cell.length_a   1.000
_cell.length_b   1.000
_cell.length_c   1.000
_cell.angle_alpha   90.00
_cell.angle_beta   90.00
_cell.angle_gamma   90.00
#
_symmetry.space_group_name_H-M   'P 1'
#
loop_
_entity.id
_entity.type
_entity.pdbx_description
1 polymer ?
#
loop_
_entity_poly.entity_id
_entity_poly.type
_entity_poly.pdbx_seq_one_letter_code
_entity_poly.pdbx_strand_id
1 'polypeptide(L)'
;MSVSKVHVYNGATNRGTKIVKKGNELGKNAFLKILTAQLKYQNPMNPSDSTEFISQMAQFAALEQMTNLNTTMSYQSAYSLVGKTVALNSYDDLGRQYGGQVQSVVKKGDDILLNVLVREDNKMIKKEFNFRDVSDVIDTPNPIISSLNNNLNLLLSSAFIGKEVEVSDSLLKDNELSIGKVNYVYRDNENVYLNIDVIGKHVLEKMVCLDGSSTDIVEVSGDYTDKKDMNLHFRYNKAKEIYEYRVDDDKNWKQYNKGDKVRGLGFELPKESPIIDREWSLEIKHVEPHSKNFISSDVVKVSDRNE
;
A
#
# COMPACT_ATOMS: atom_id res chain seq x y z
N MET A 1 -19.63 17.71 -72.90
CA MET A 1 -18.41 17.57 -72.08
C MET A 1 -18.78 16.79 -70.82
N SER A 2 -18.22 15.59 -70.65
CA SER A 2 -18.40 14.75 -69.46
C SER A 2 -17.69 15.35 -68.26
N VAL A 3 -18.37 15.45 -67.12
CA VAL A 3 -17.73 15.76 -65.84
C VAL A 3 -17.55 14.45 -65.08
N SER A 4 -16.28 14.07 -64.90
CA SER A 4 -15.86 12.83 -64.24
C SER A 4 -16.22 12.82 -62.75
N LYS A 5 -16.77 11.68 -62.30
CA LYS A 5 -17.03 11.36 -60.88
C LYS A 5 -15.75 11.42 -60.05
N VAL A 6 -15.67 12.33 -59.08
CA VAL A 6 -14.63 12.30 -58.04
C VAL A 6 -15.05 11.27 -56.99
N HIS A 7 -14.30 10.17 -56.92
CA HIS A 7 -14.42 9.19 -55.84
C HIS A 7 -13.77 9.76 -54.59
N VAL A 8 -14.58 10.10 -53.58
CA VAL A 8 -14.12 10.52 -52.26
C VAL A 8 -13.64 9.28 -51.51
N TYR A 9 -12.33 9.07 -51.45
CA TYR A 9 -11.74 8.11 -50.51
C TYR A 9 -11.76 8.74 -49.11
N ASN A 10 -12.71 8.30 -48.28
CA ASN A 10 -12.73 8.54 -46.84
C ASN A 10 -11.41 8.07 -46.22
N GLY A 11 -10.47 8.98 -45.92
CA GLY A 11 -9.25 8.60 -45.22
C GLY A 11 -8.09 9.59 -45.18
N ALA A 12 -8.13 10.71 -45.89
CA ALA A 12 -7.04 11.71 -45.85
C ALA A 12 -7.57 13.15 -45.99
N THR A 13 -6.84 14.12 -45.43
CA THR A 13 -7.10 15.56 -45.65
C THR A 13 -6.62 15.99 -47.05
N ASN A 14 -7.02 17.20 -47.49
CA ASN A 14 -6.61 17.77 -48.80
C ASN A 14 -5.09 17.89 -49.02
N ARG A 15 -4.26 17.65 -48.00
CA ARG A 15 -2.78 17.61 -48.09
C ARG A 15 -2.21 16.19 -48.08
N GLY A 16 -3.03 15.15 -48.24
CA GLY A 16 -2.59 13.75 -48.33
C GLY A 16 -2.22 13.11 -47.00
N THR A 17 -2.42 13.80 -45.87
CA THR A 17 -2.22 13.22 -44.53
C THR A 17 -3.39 12.34 -44.13
N LYS A 18 -3.09 11.08 -43.81
CA LYS A 18 -4.06 10.06 -43.39
C LYS A 18 -4.72 10.49 -42.07
N ILE A 19 -6.05 10.49 -42.00
CA ILE A 19 -6.79 10.82 -40.78
C ILE A 19 -6.72 9.59 -39.86
N VAL A 20 -5.88 9.64 -38.84
CA VAL A 20 -5.73 8.56 -37.86
C VAL A 20 -6.70 8.81 -36.69
N LYS A 21 -7.61 7.87 -36.43
CA LYS A 21 -8.49 7.92 -35.25
C LYS A 21 -7.63 7.82 -33.98
N LYS A 22 -8.01 8.56 -32.93
CA LYS A 22 -7.37 8.55 -31.61
C LYS A 22 -7.45 7.13 -31.03
N GLY A 23 -6.30 6.46 -30.89
CA GLY A 23 -6.20 5.07 -30.45
C GLY A 23 -4.84 4.43 -30.73
N ASN A 24 -3.88 4.71 -29.83
CA ASN A 24 -2.76 3.88 -29.37
C ASN A 24 -2.18 2.79 -30.27
N GLU A 25 -1.20 3.17 -31.09
CA GLU A 25 -0.15 2.24 -31.60
C GLU A 25 0.99 3.01 -32.32
N LEU A 26 0.80 4.31 -32.57
CA LEU A 26 1.72 5.13 -33.35
C LEU A 26 2.95 5.59 -32.56
N GLY A 27 2.87 5.71 -31.23
CA GLY A 27 3.96 6.27 -30.38
C GLY A 27 5.24 5.42 -30.38
N LYS A 28 5.12 4.12 -30.10
CA LYS A 28 6.25 3.20 -30.00
C LYS A 28 6.96 2.96 -31.34
N ASN A 29 6.20 2.81 -32.42
CA ASN A 29 6.74 2.56 -33.76
C ASN A 29 7.36 3.81 -34.37
N ALA A 30 6.80 5.00 -34.12
CA ALA A 30 7.42 6.26 -34.50
C ALA A 30 8.70 6.52 -33.68
N PHE A 31 8.70 6.19 -32.39
CA PHE A 31 9.87 6.29 -31.51
C PHE A 31 11.05 5.41 -32.00
N LEU A 32 10.82 4.12 -32.27
CA LEU A 32 11.87 3.23 -32.78
C LEU A 32 12.39 3.69 -34.16
N LYS A 33 11.52 4.28 -34.98
CA LYS A 33 11.91 4.84 -36.29
C LYS A 33 12.74 6.11 -36.15
N ILE A 34 12.46 6.96 -35.16
CA ILE A 34 13.27 8.15 -34.86
C ILE A 34 14.60 7.76 -34.21
N LEU A 35 14.60 6.80 -33.28
CA LEU A 35 15.81 6.27 -32.64
C LEU A 35 16.77 5.64 -33.66
N THR A 36 16.24 4.81 -34.57
CA THR A 36 17.03 4.21 -35.66
C THR A 36 17.50 5.24 -36.67
N ALA A 37 16.69 6.27 -36.97
CA ALA A 37 17.11 7.37 -37.83
C ALA A 37 18.24 8.20 -37.19
N GLN A 38 18.17 8.49 -35.89
CA GLN A 38 19.21 9.24 -35.19
C GLN A 38 20.51 8.43 -35.06
N LEU A 39 20.45 7.14 -34.71
CA LEU A 39 21.62 6.25 -34.70
C LEU A 39 22.31 6.15 -36.07
N LYS A 40 21.55 6.28 -37.16
CA LYS A 40 22.09 6.25 -38.53
C LYS A 40 22.80 7.54 -38.95
N TYR A 41 22.51 8.67 -38.30
CA TYR A 41 23.00 10.01 -38.69
C TYR A 41 23.84 10.74 -37.62
N GLN A 42 24.14 10.11 -36.49
CA GLN A 42 24.96 10.73 -35.44
C GLN A 42 26.45 10.72 -35.81
N ASN A 43 26.99 11.92 -36.07
CA ASN A 43 28.43 12.15 -36.03
C ASN A 43 28.87 12.14 -34.55
N PRO A 44 29.82 11.28 -34.13
CA PRO A 44 30.18 11.02 -32.72
C PRO A 44 30.73 12.21 -31.91
N MET A 45 30.80 13.42 -32.49
CA MET A 45 31.39 14.61 -31.88
C MET A 45 30.38 15.56 -31.20
N ASN A 46 29.06 15.29 -31.19
CA ASN A 46 28.08 16.13 -30.45
C ASN A 46 26.87 15.33 -29.89
N PRO A 47 27.01 14.71 -28.70
CA PRO A 47 25.98 13.83 -28.11
C PRO A 47 24.89 14.53 -27.26
N SER A 48 24.93 15.86 -27.07
CA SER A 48 24.16 16.52 -26.00
C SER A 48 22.67 16.76 -26.30
N ASP A 49 22.31 17.18 -27.52
CA ASP A 49 20.91 17.56 -27.85
C ASP A 49 19.95 16.37 -28.03
N SER A 50 20.46 15.22 -28.46
CA SER A 50 19.62 14.03 -28.64
C SER A 50 19.22 13.36 -27.32
N THR A 51 19.98 13.58 -26.24
CA THR A 51 19.77 12.89 -24.97
C THR A 51 18.56 13.46 -24.21
N GLU A 52 18.36 14.79 -24.24
CA GLU A 52 17.26 15.44 -23.53
C GLU A 52 15.88 15.13 -24.15
N PHE A 53 15.78 15.15 -25.49
CA PHE A 53 14.55 14.77 -26.19
C PHE A 53 14.18 13.29 -26.00
N ILE A 54 15.17 12.40 -26.02
CA ILE A 54 14.96 10.96 -25.74
C ILE A 54 14.51 10.76 -24.28
N SER A 55 15.08 11.50 -23.34
CA SER A 55 14.68 11.45 -21.92
C SER A 55 13.23 11.89 -21.72
N GLN A 56 12.81 13.01 -22.31
CA GLN A 56 11.42 13.47 -22.24
C GLN A 56 10.43 12.49 -22.89
N MET A 57 10.80 11.91 -24.05
CA MET A 57 9.95 10.91 -24.72
C MET A 57 9.85 9.60 -23.91
N ALA A 58 10.94 9.17 -23.27
CA ALA A 58 10.93 8.01 -22.39
C ALA A 58 10.03 8.24 -21.17
N GLN A 59 10.02 9.45 -20.62
CA GLN A 59 9.09 9.85 -19.55
C GLN A 59 7.63 9.79 -20.02
N PHE A 60 7.31 10.30 -21.22
CA PHE A 60 5.96 10.18 -21.79
C PHE A 60 5.55 8.73 -22.06
N ALA A 61 6.44 7.91 -22.60
CA ALA A 61 6.18 6.49 -22.84
C ALA A 61 5.95 5.71 -21.53
N ALA A 62 6.71 6.03 -20.48
CA ALA A 62 6.52 5.46 -19.16
C ALA A 62 5.16 5.87 -18.55
N LEU A 63 4.76 7.14 -18.68
CA LEU A 63 3.44 7.63 -18.24
C LEU A 63 2.30 6.98 -19.04
N GLU A 64 2.45 6.83 -20.36
CA GLU A 64 1.47 6.14 -21.21
C GLU A 64 1.35 4.67 -20.81
N GLN A 65 2.47 3.99 -20.56
CA GLN A 65 2.47 2.60 -20.11
C GLN A 65 1.85 2.46 -18.71
N MET A 66 2.13 3.38 -17.80
CA MET A 66 1.49 3.42 -16.48
C MET A 66 -0.01 3.68 -16.59
N THR A 67 -0.44 4.57 -17.48
CA THR A 67 -1.86 4.82 -17.76
C THR A 67 -2.53 3.57 -18.33
N ASN A 68 -1.89 2.89 -19.28
CA ASN A 68 -2.39 1.63 -19.84
C ASN A 68 -2.47 0.52 -18.81
N LEU A 69 -1.50 0.43 -17.90
CA LEU A 69 -1.52 -0.50 -16.77
C LEU A 69 -2.68 -0.18 -15.82
N ASN A 70 -2.84 1.09 -15.42
CA ASN A 70 -3.95 1.54 -14.56
C ASN A 70 -5.32 1.24 -15.19
N THR A 71 -5.47 1.47 -16.50
CA THR A 71 -6.71 1.16 -17.23
C THR A 71 -6.95 -0.34 -17.32
N THR A 72 -5.89 -1.14 -17.52
CA THR A 72 -5.99 -2.60 -17.55
C THR A 72 -6.38 -3.14 -16.18
N MET A 73 -5.76 -2.65 -15.11
CA MET A 73 -6.09 -3.00 -13.73
C MET A 73 -7.53 -2.60 -13.40
N SER A 74 -7.95 -1.38 -13.74
CA SER A 74 -9.32 -0.92 -13.51
C SER A 74 -10.34 -1.78 -14.26
N TYR A 75 -10.04 -2.18 -15.50
CA TYR A 75 -10.90 -3.06 -16.29
C TYR A 75 -10.99 -4.46 -15.67
N GLN A 76 -9.87 -5.00 -15.18
CA GLN A 76 -9.86 -6.27 -14.45
C GLN A 76 -10.67 -6.18 -13.15
N SER A 77 -10.54 -5.10 -12.39
CA SER A 77 -11.33 -4.85 -11.18
C SER A 77 -12.82 -4.77 -11.48
N ALA A 78 -13.22 -4.06 -12.53
CA ALA A 78 -14.59 -4.00 -12.98
C ALA A 78 -15.11 -5.38 -13.42
N TYR A 79 -14.32 -6.13 -14.19
CA TYR A 79 -14.68 -7.48 -14.63
C TYR A 79 -14.91 -8.44 -13.45
N SER A 80 -14.19 -8.24 -12.34
CA SER A 80 -14.43 -8.99 -11.10
C SER A 80 -15.82 -8.74 -10.50
N LEU A 81 -16.51 -7.65 -10.85
CA LEU A 81 -17.85 -7.38 -10.35
C LEU A 81 -18.93 -8.21 -11.06
N VAL A 82 -18.64 -8.83 -12.20
CA VAL A 82 -19.61 -9.67 -12.93
C VAL A 82 -20.15 -10.77 -12.01
N GLY A 83 -21.48 -10.87 -11.92
CA GLY A 83 -22.19 -11.79 -11.05
C GLY A 83 -22.43 -11.28 -9.63
N LYS A 84 -21.74 -10.21 -9.20
CA LYS A 84 -21.96 -9.58 -7.89
C LYS A 84 -23.10 -8.58 -7.94
N THR A 85 -23.73 -8.36 -6.78
CA THR A 85 -24.64 -7.24 -6.58
C THR A 85 -23.85 -6.02 -6.13
N VAL A 86 -24.10 -4.88 -6.76
CA VAL A 86 -23.42 -3.61 -6.45
C VAL A 86 -24.44 -2.53 -6.10
N ALA A 87 -24.06 -1.61 -5.23
CA ALA A 87 -24.71 -0.32 -5.05
C ALA A 87 -23.98 0.74 -5.87
N LEU A 88 -24.73 1.69 -6.41
CA LEU A 88 -24.21 2.70 -7.33
C LEU A 88 -24.49 4.11 -6.77
N ASN A 89 -23.59 5.06 -6.95
CA ASN A 89 -23.81 6.50 -6.72
C ASN A 89 -24.64 7.12 -7.86
N SER A 90 -25.71 6.43 -8.25
CA SER A 90 -26.66 6.86 -9.26
C SER A 90 -28.06 6.63 -8.70
N TYR A 91 -28.99 7.54 -8.96
CA TYR A 91 -30.32 7.55 -8.37
C TYR A 91 -31.39 7.58 -9.46
N ASP A 92 -32.52 6.94 -9.20
CA ASP A 92 -33.70 7.01 -10.06
C ASP A 92 -34.46 8.35 -9.91
N ASP A 93 -35.50 8.54 -10.71
CA ASP A 93 -36.33 9.76 -10.71
C ASP A 93 -37.05 10.02 -9.37
N LEU A 94 -37.09 9.02 -8.48
CA LEU A 94 -37.66 9.09 -7.13
C LEU A 94 -36.57 9.28 -6.05
N GLY A 95 -35.31 9.47 -6.45
CA GLY A 95 -34.18 9.66 -5.54
C GLY A 95 -33.69 8.38 -4.86
N ARG A 96 -34.10 7.20 -5.33
CA ARG A 96 -33.66 5.91 -4.78
C ARG A 96 -32.37 5.48 -5.45
N GLN A 97 -31.42 5.00 -4.65
CA GLN A 97 -30.14 4.54 -5.14
C GLN A 97 -30.30 3.31 -6.05
N TYR A 98 -29.63 3.30 -7.21
CA TYR A 98 -29.55 2.12 -8.04
C TYR A 98 -28.68 1.05 -7.38
N GLY A 99 -29.18 -0.17 -7.39
CA GLY A 99 -28.42 -1.36 -7.01
C GLY A 99 -28.89 -2.57 -7.80
N GLY A 100 -27.99 -3.50 -8.06
CA GLY A 100 -28.32 -4.66 -8.87
C GLY A 100 -27.13 -5.54 -9.22
N GLN A 101 -27.41 -6.66 -9.89
CA GLN A 101 -26.39 -7.62 -10.28
C GLN A 101 -25.68 -7.19 -11.56
N VAL A 102 -24.35 -7.14 -11.56
CA VAL A 102 -23.56 -6.87 -12.76
C VAL A 102 -23.61 -8.08 -13.70
N GLN A 103 -24.06 -7.88 -14.92
CA GLN A 103 -24.21 -8.91 -15.96
C GLN A 103 -22.99 -8.99 -16.87
N SER A 104 -22.38 -7.85 -17.19
CA SER A 104 -21.18 -7.80 -18.02
C SER A 104 -20.45 -6.46 -17.85
N VAL A 105 -19.17 -6.45 -18.25
CA VAL A 105 -18.34 -5.25 -18.27
C VAL A 105 -17.82 -5.02 -19.68
N VAL A 106 -17.87 -3.77 -20.13
CA VAL A 106 -17.43 -3.36 -21.46
C VAL A 106 -16.52 -2.15 -21.33
N LYS A 107 -15.36 -2.21 -21.98
CA LYS A 107 -14.48 -1.06 -22.14
C LYS A 107 -14.88 -0.28 -23.39
N LYS A 108 -15.18 1.01 -23.27
CA LYS A 108 -15.43 1.93 -24.39
C LYS A 108 -14.45 3.11 -24.29
N GLY A 109 -13.33 3.03 -25.01
CA GLY A 109 -12.25 4.02 -24.89
C GLY A 109 -11.55 3.91 -23.54
N ASP A 110 -11.50 5.02 -22.80
CA ASP A 110 -10.94 5.07 -21.44
C ASP A 110 -11.99 4.72 -20.36
N ASP A 111 -13.27 4.69 -20.72
CA ASP A 111 -14.35 4.37 -19.81
C ASP A 111 -14.59 2.87 -19.67
N ILE A 112 -14.91 2.45 -18.45
CA ILE A 112 -15.29 1.08 -18.11
C ILE A 112 -16.74 1.12 -17.66
N LEU A 113 -17.61 0.44 -18.41
CA LEU A 113 -19.05 0.43 -18.20
C LEU A 113 -19.51 -0.92 -17.68
N LEU A 114 -20.36 -0.89 -16.66
CA LEU A 114 -21.02 -2.04 -16.07
C LEU A 114 -22.45 -2.13 -16.62
N ASN A 115 -22.83 -3.27 -17.17
CA ASN A 115 -24.23 -3.57 -17.46
C ASN A 115 -24.84 -4.19 -16.20
N VAL A 116 -25.69 -3.44 -15.50
CA VAL A 116 -26.27 -3.86 -14.22
C VAL A 116 -27.76 -4.13 -14.39
N LEU A 117 -28.21 -5.27 -13.86
CA LEU A 117 -29.62 -5.63 -13.80
C LEU A 117 -30.24 -4.96 -12.57
N VAL A 118 -30.92 -3.84 -12.78
CA VAL A 118 -31.54 -3.01 -11.73
C VAL A 118 -33.06 -3.16 -11.75
N ARG A 119 -33.72 -2.86 -10.64
CA ARG A 119 -35.18 -2.90 -10.52
C ARG A 119 -35.76 -1.50 -10.68
N GLU A 120 -36.61 -1.30 -11.68
CA GLU A 120 -37.33 -0.05 -11.94
C GLU A 120 -38.79 -0.38 -12.27
N ASP A 121 -39.75 0.32 -11.65
CA ASP A 121 -41.19 0.09 -11.82
C ASP A 121 -41.64 -1.39 -11.70
N ASN A 122 -41.10 -2.10 -10.71
CA ASN A 122 -41.30 -3.54 -10.49
C ASN A 122 -40.85 -4.47 -11.63
N LYS A 123 -40.00 -3.99 -12.54
CA LYS A 123 -39.38 -4.78 -13.61
C LYS A 123 -37.85 -4.78 -13.47
N MET A 124 -37.22 -5.87 -13.87
CA MET A 124 -35.76 -5.93 -13.97
C MET A 124 -35.33 -5.41 -15.34
N ILE A 125 -34.53 -4.35 -15.36
CA ILE A 125 -34.01 -3.72 -16.57
C ILE A 125 -32.48 -3.73 -16.53
N LYS A 126 -31.86 -3.86 -17.70
CA LYS A 126 -30.41 -3.71 -17.84
C LYS A 126 -30.09 -2.24 -18.09
N LYS A 127 -29.22 -1.67 -17.27
CA LYS A 127 -28.78 -0.27 -17.39
C LYS A 127 -27.26 -0.21 -17.32
N GLU A 128 -26.67 0.66 -18.15
CA GLU A 128 -25.23 0.90 -18.15
C GLU A 128 -24.88 1.94 -17.07
N PHE A 129 -23.86 1.65 -16.27
CA PHE A 129 -23.30 2.56 -15.27
C PHE A 129 -21.78 2.62 -15.42
N ASN A 130 -21.15 3.73 -15.02
CA ASN A 130 -19.69 3.76 -15.00
C ASN A 130 -19.18 2.90 -13.83
N PHE A 131 -18.07 2.19 -14.02
CA PHE A 131 -17.41 1.46 -12.93
C PHE A 131 -17.07 2.37 -11.75
N ARG A 132 -16.75 3.64 -12.00
CA ARG A 132 -16.47 4.65 -10.97
C ARG A 132 -17.70 5.00 -10.12
N ASP A 133 -18.90 4.68 -10.59
CA ASP A 133 -20.14 4.94 -9.87
C ASP A 133 -20.42 3.85 -8.83
N VAL A 134 -19.69 2.74 -8.81
CA VAL A 134 -19.86 1.71 -7.77
C VAL A 134 -19.47 2.28 -6.42
N SER A 135 -20.45 2.34 -5.51
CA SER A 135 -20.27 2.85 -4.15
C SER A 135 -20.06 1.73 -3.14
N ASP A 136 -20.68 0.57 -3.39
CA ASP A 136 -20.55 -0.60 -2.54
C ASP A 136 -20.79 -1.91 -3.33
N VAL A 137 -20.33 -3.03 -2.80
CA VAL A 137 -20.54 -4.37 -3.37
C VAL A 137 -21.28 -5.21 -2.33
N ILE A 138 -22.57 -5.41 -2.54
CA ILE A 138 -23.48 -6.03 -1.57
C ILE A 138 -23.50 -7.56 -1.79
N ASP A 139 -22.91 -8.28 -0.84
CA ASP A 139 -23.02 -9.72 -0.52
C ASP A 139 -22.67 -10.79 -1.59
N THR A 140 -21.44 -11.32 -1.51
CA THR A 140 -21.09 -12.66 -0.97
C THR A 140 -19.62 -12.98 -1.27
N PRO A 141 -18.90 -13.71 -0.38
CA PRO A 141 -17.57 -14.26 -0.66
C PRO A 141 -17.65 -15.13 -1.91
N ASN A 142 -17.10 -14.62 -3.00
CA ASN A 142 -17.02 -15.34 -4.26
C ASN A 142 -15.58 -15.87 -4.37
N PRO A 143 -15.34 -17.19 -4.41
CA PRO A 143 -14.00 -17.78 -4.36
C PRO A 143 -13.09 -17.35 -5.53
N ILE A 144 -13.68 -16.85 -6.62
CA ILE A 144 -12.94 -16.30 -7.77
C ILE A 144 -12.39 -14.89 -7.44
N ILE A 145 -13.01 -14.15 -6.52
CA ILE A 145 -12.64 -12.76 -6.22
C ILE A 145 -11.79 -12.63 -4.97
N SER A 146 -11.90 -13.57 -4.02
CA SER A 146 -10.80 -13.82 -3.08
C SER A 146 -9.52 -14.12 -3.87
N SER A 147 -9.60 -14.92 -4.93
CA SER A 147 -8.41 -15.28 -5.72
C SER A 147 -7.71 -14.14 -6.48
N LEU A 148 -8.41 -13.09 -6.93
CA LEU A 148 -7.79 -11.96 -7.65
C LEU A 148 -7.14 -10.94 -6.69
N ASN A 149 -7.82 -10.61 -5.59
CA ASN A 149 -7.23 -9.83 -4.50
C ASN A 149 -6.05 -10.57 -3.86
N ASN A 150 -6.11 -11.91 -3.78
CA ASN A 150 -5.00 -12.72 -3.29
C ASN A 150 -3.81 -12.74 -4.23
N ASN A 151 -4.01 -12.69 -5.56
CA ASN A 151 -2.89 -12.62 -6.48
C ASN A 151 -2.18 -11.26 -6.42
N LEU A 152 -2.94 -10.16 -6.26
CA LEU A 152 -2.36 -8.83 -6.06
C LEU A 152 -1.70 -8.72 -4.68
N ASN A 153 -2.34 -9.21 -3.63
CA ASN A 153 -1.79 -9.26 -2.28
C ASN A 153 -0.54 -10.15 -2.21
N LEU A 154 -0.52 -11.27 -2.94
CA LEU A 154 0.65 -12.13 -3.07
C LEU A 154 1.80 -11.38 -3.76
N LEU A 155 1.51 -10.66 -4.85
CA LEU A 155 2.50 -9.83 -5.54
C LEU A 155 3.05 -8.73 -4.62
N LEU A 156 2.20 -7.98 -3.93
CA LEU A 156 2.61 -6.92 -3.02
C LEU A 156 3.40 -7.48 -1.82
N SER A 157 2.90 -8.55 -1.21
CA SER A 157 3.58 -9.21 -0.09
C SER A 157 4.90 -9.84 -0.51
N SER A 158 5.04 -10.29 -1.76
CA SER A 158 6.32 -10.82 -2.27
C SER A 158 7.43 -9.77 -2.26
N ALA A 159 7.09 -8.47 -2.34
CA ALA A 159 8.05 -7.38 -2.19
C ALA A 159 8.57 -7.23 -0.75
N PHE A 160 7.91 -7.86 0.24
CA PHE A 160 8.36 -7.85 1.63
C PHE A 160 9.39 -8.94 1.92
N ILE A 161 9.58 -9.91 1.01
CA ILE A 161 10.57 -10.99 1.19
C ILE A 161 11.95 -10.38 1.44
N GLY A 162 12.58 -10.81 2.53
CA GLY A 162 13.88 -10.33 2.98
C GLY A 162 13.84 -9.01 3.76
N LYS A 163 12.68 -8.34 3.88
CA LYS A 163 12.51 -7.12 4.67
C LYS A 163 12.11 -7.45 6.12
N GLU A 164 12.39 -6.51 7.02
CA GLU A 164 11.86 -6.54 8.38
C GLU A 164 10.44 -5.95 8.37
N VAL A 165 9.54 -6.61 9.09
CA VAL A 165 8.14 -6.21 9.22
C VAL A 165 7.72 -6.20 10.67
N GLU A 166 6.76 -5.34 10.97
CA GLU A 166 6.00 -5.32 12.22
C GLU A 166 4.61 -5.84 11.92
N VAL A 167 4.17 -6.80 12.71
CA VAL A 167 2.97 -7.60 12.44
C VAL A 167 2.18 -7.80 13.72
N SER A 168 0.89 -7.51 13.65
CA SER A 168 -0.06 -7.74 14.75
C SER A 168 -0.66 -9.12 14.60
N ASP A 169 -0.58 -9.98 15.62
CA ASP A 169 -1.31 -11.25 15.54
C ASP A 169 -2.81 -11.02 15.79
N SER A 170 -3.59 -10.86 14.72
CA SER A 170 -5.03 -10.63 14.79
C SER A 170 -5.83 -11.81 15.36
N LEU A 171 -5.21 -13.00 15.45
CA LEU A 171 -5.80 -14.20 16.06
C LEU A 171 -5.58 -14.25 17.58
N LEU A 172 -4.68 -13.42 18.12
CA LEU A 172 -4.42 -13.29 19.54
C LEU A 172 -5.10 -12.02 20.09
N LYS A 173 -5.68 -12.12 21.29
CA LYS A 173 -6.43 -11.02 21.90
C LYS A 173 -5.56 -9.83 22.35
N ASP A 174 -4.25 -9.99 22.41
CA ASP A 174 -3.37 -9.02 23.07
C ASP A 174 -2.81 -7.91 22.16
N ASN A 175 -3.16 -7.88 20.87
CA ASN A 175 -2.71 -6.83 19.94
C ASN A 175 -1.18 -6.59 19.98
N GLU A 176 -0.42 -7.63 20.37
CA GLU A 176 1.04 -7.60 20.45
C GLU A 176 1.62 -7.54 19.05
N LEU A 177 2.57 -6.62 18.89
CA LEU A 177 3.24 -6.35 17.63
C LEU A 177 4.55 -7.12 17.62
N SER A 178 4.60 -8.19 16.83
CA SER A 178 5.80 -8.97 16.60
C SER A 178 6.65 -8.32 15.53
N ILE A 179 7.98 -8.40 15.68
CA ILE A 179 8.93 -7.91 14.69
C ILE A 179 9.71 -9.10 14.15
N GLY A 180 9.87 -9.15 12.84
CA GLY A 180 10.57 -10.26 12.21
C GLY A 180 10.93 -10.02 10.76
N LYS A 181 11.72 -10.94 10.21
CA LYS A 181 12.12 -10.91 8.80
C LYS A 181 11.24 -11.84 7.98
N VAL A 182 10.74 -11.36 6.84
CA VAL A 182 9.92 -12.19 5.95
C VAL A 182 10.81 -13.15 5.18
N ASN A 183 10.55 -14.45 5.30
CA ASN A 183 11.29 -15.50 4.61
C ASN A 183 10.73 -15.78 3.22
N TYR A 184 9.43 -16.07 3.17
CA TYR A 184 8.70 -16.34 1.94
C TYR A 184 7.24 -15.99 2.11
N VAL A 185 6.58 -15.80 0.98
CA VAL A 185 5.14 -15.56 0.93
C VAL A 185 4.51 -16.68 0.12
N TYR A 186 3.41 -17.20 0.63
CA TYR A 186 2.66 -18.23 -0.05
C TYR A 186 1.16 -17.96 0.10
N ARG A 187 0.38 -18.67 -0.69
CA ARG A 187 -1.06 -18.60 -0.65
C ARG A 187 -1.60 -19.94 -0.20
N ASP A 188 -2.57 -19.90 0.71
CA ASP A 188 -3.40 -21.06 1.04
C ASP A 188 -4.88 -20.66 0.99
N ASN A 189 -5.62 -21.34 0.11
CA ASN A 189 -7.03 -21.07 -0.21
C ASN A 189 -7.32 -19.58 -0.48
N GLU A 190 -7.92 -18.90 0.49
CA GLU A 190 -8.39 -17.52 0.43
C GLU A 190 -7.45 -16.51 1.07
N ASN A 191 -6.32 -16.93 1.66
CA ASN A 191 -5.41 -16.03 2.36
C ASN A 191 -4.00 -16.06 1.76
N VAL A 192 -3.34 -14.90 1.80
CA VAL A 192 -1.90 -14.78 1.56
C VAL A 192 -1.23 -14.78 2.92
N TYR A 193 -0.26 -15.66 3.09
CA TYR A 193 0.51 -15.80 4.32
C TYR A 193 1.96 -15.40 4.10
N LEU A 194 2.52 -14.72 5.09
CA LEU A 194 3.94 -14.45 5.20
C LEU A 194 4.50 -15.37 6.27
N ASN A 195 5.50 -16.16 5.90
CA ASN A 195 6.34 -16.82 6.89
C ASN A 195 7.38 -15.80 7.37
N ILE A 196 7.38 -15.54 8.66
CA ILE A 196 8.21 -14.51 9.29
C ILE A 196 9.04 -15.17 10.38
N ASP A 197 10.36 -14.97 10.33
CA ASP A 197 11.26 -15.24 11.44
C ASP A 197 11.09 -14.12 12.46
N VAL A 198 10.29 -14.37 13.48
CA VAL A 198 10.09 -13.44 14.59
C VAL A 198 11.38 -13.37 15.40
N ILE A 199 11.85 -12.16 15.65
CA ILE A 199 13.11 -11.87 16.38
C ILE A 199 12.89 -11.01 17.62
N GLY A 200 11.67 -10.52 17.82
CA GLY A 200 11.37 -9.58 18.90
C GLY A 200 9.94 -9.06 18.84
N LYS A 201 9.69 -8.01 19.61
CA LYS A 201 8.40 -7.31 19.66
C LYS A 201 8.56 -5.80 19.64
N HIS A 202 7.56 -5.11 19.13
CA HIS A 202 7.42 -3.68 19.30
C HIS A 202 6.73 -3.41 20.64
N VAL A 203 7.42 -2.72 21.53
CA VAL A 203 6.91 -2.30 22.83
C VAL A 203 6.22 -0.95 22.67
N LEU A 204 5.01 -0.82 23.22
CA LEU A 204 4.30 0.44 23.36
C LEU A 204 3.52 0.41 24.68
N GLU A 205 4.21 0.71 25.78
CA GLU A 205 3.68 0.47 27.13
C GLU A 205 3.96 1.65 28.07
N LYS A 206 3.06 1.85 29.04
CA LYS A 206 3.23 2.80 30.13
C LYS A 206 4.02 2.14 31.26
N MET A 207 5.06 2.80 31.74
CA MET A 207 5.77 2.32 32.93
C MET A 207 4.91 2.46 34.19
N VAL A 208 5.05 1.50 35.10
CA VAL A 208 4.34 1.50 36.38
C VAL A 208 5.13 2.33 37.39
N CYS A 209 4.50 3.35 37.96
CA CYS A 209 5.10 4.13 39.05
C CYS A 209 5.20 3.28 40.31
N LEU A 210 6.39 3.22 40.92
CA LEU A 210 6.65 2.42 42.12
C LEU A 210 6.23 3.14 43.40
N ASP A 211 6.17 4.47 43.37
CA ASP A 211 5.87 5.32 44.53
C ASP A 211 4.35 5.51 44.75
N GLY A 212 3.51 4.75 44.05
CA GLY A 212 2.05 4.81 44.11
C GLY A 212 1.41 5.42 42.86
N SER A 213 0.23 6.02 43.01
CA SER A 213 -0.49 6.63 41.88
C SER A 213 0.09 8.02 41.57
N SER A 214 0.50 8.23 40.31
CA SER A 214 1.00 9.50 39.81
C SER A 214 0.35 9.86 38.47
N THR A 215 0.21 11.16 38.20
CA THR A 215 -0.12 11.70 36.88
C THR A 215 1.11 11.81 35.98
N ASP A 216 2.31 11.63 36.55
CA ASP A 216 3.58 11.61 35.83
C ASP A 216 3.70 10.26 35.11
N ILE A 217 3.45 10.28 33.79
CA ILE A 217 3.46 9.09 32.94
C ILE A 217 4.77 9.07 32.14
N VAL A 218 5.45 7.94 32.18
CA VAL A 218 6.55 7.62 31.27
C VAL A 218 6.06 6.53 30.33
N GLU A 219 6.09 6.78 29.03
CA GLU A 219 5.78 5.79 28.01
C GLU A 219 7.06 5.29 27.35
N VAL A 220 7.11 3.98 27.10
CA VAL A 220 8.24 3.31 26.45
C VAL A 220 7.76 2.81 25.10
N SER A 221 8.50 3.18 24.05
CA SER A 221 8.19 2.76 22.68
C SER A 221 9.45 2.30 21.95
N GLY A 222 9.34 1.24 21.14
CA GLY A 222 10.42 0.81 20.26
C GLY A 222 10.56 -0.69 20.16
N ASP A 223 11.56 -1.11 19.38
CA ASP A 223 11.77 -2.51 19.04
C ASP A 223 12.65 -3.18 20.08
N TYR A 224 12.18 -4.27 20.68
CA TYR A 224 12.89 -5.06 21.65
C TYR A 224 13.24 -6.44 21.09
N THR A 225 14.54 -6.72 20.93
CA THR A 225 15.08 -7.94 20.29
C THR A 225 16.12 -8.67 21.14
N ASP A 226 16.25 -8.28 22.41
CA ASP A 226 17.18 -8.93 23.35
C ASP A 226 16.70 -10.35 23.69
N LYS A 227 17.65 -11.22 24.02
CA LYS A 227 17.43 -12.68 24.19
C LYS A 227 16.95 -13.10 25.59
N LYS A 228 16.60 -12.15 26.44
CA LYS A 228 16.22 -12.39 27.84
C LYS A 228 15.20 -11.35 28.26
N ASP A 229 14.33 -11.71 29.20
CA ASP A 229 13.47 -10.72 29.84
C ASP A 229 14.30 -9.58 30.41
N MET A 230 13.75 -8.37 30.38
CA MET A 230 14.42 -7.18 30.89
C MET A 230 13.50 -6.44 31.86
N ASN A 231 14.07 -6.09 33.02
CA ASN A 231 13.44 -5.17 33.96
C ASN A 231 14.05 -3.79 33.78
N LEU A 232 13.28 -2.88 33.21
CA LEU A 232 13.71 -1.50 33.00
C LEU A 232 13.24 -0.65 34.17
N HIS A 233 14.19 -0.03 34.87
CA HIS A 233 13.89 0.99 35.88
C HIS A 233 14.26 2.36 35.34
N PHE A 234 13.37 3.32 35.58
CA PHE A 234 13.53 4.70 35.16
C PHE A 234 13.21 5.60 36.34
N ARG A 235 13.97 6.67 36.55
CA ARG A 235 13.69 7.60 37.64
C ARG A 235 13.98 9.04 37.28
N TYR A 236 13.28 9.94 37.95
CA TYR A 236 13.61 11.35 38.01
C TYR A 236 14.30 11.64 39.34
N ASN A 237 15.51 12.20 39.29
CA ASN A 237 16.26 12.64 40.46
C ASN A 237 16.10 14.15 40.62
N LYS A 238 15.30 14.58 41.60
CA LYS A 238 14.97 15.99 41.81
C LYS A 238 16.16 16.82 42.26
N ALA A 239 17.07 16.25 43.06
CA ALA A 239 18.24 16.98 43.53
C ALA A 239 19.21 17.37 42.40
N LYS A 240 19.28 16.53 41.36
CA LYS A 240 20.12 16.74 40.17
C LYS A 240 19.36 17.31 38.97
N GLU A 241 18.04 17.28 39.02
CA GLU A 241 17.12 17.63 37.92
C GLU A 241 17.36 16.84 36.63
N ILE A 242 17.71 15.56 36.75
CA ILE A 242 17.98 14.66 35.62
C ILE A 242 17.10 13.42 35.67
N TYR A 243 16.91 12.80 34.50
CA TYR A 243 16.41 11.45 34.38
C TYR A 243 17.56 10.45 34.38
N GLU A 244 17.36 9.32 35.03
CA GLU A 244 18.31 8.23 35.08
C GLU A 244 17.58 6.91 34.79
N TYR A 245 18.30 5.94 34.23
CA TYR A 245 17.79 4.60 33.99
C TYR A 245 18.78 3.55 34.48
N ARG A 246 18.27 2.35 34.74
CA ARG A 246 19.07 1.14 34.90
C ARG A 246 18.31 -0.05 34.34
N VAL A 247 19.04 -1.10 34.03
CA VAL A 247 18.51 -2.31 33.43
C VAL A 247 18.83 -3.48 34.34
N ASP A 248 17.83 -4.30 34.61
CA ASP A 248 17.88 -5.44 35.50
C ASP A 248 18.44 -5.07 36.88
N ASP A 249 19.24 -5.95 37.48
CA ASP A 249 19.84 -5.76 38.80
C ASP A 249 21.08 -4.84 38.79
N ASP A 250 21.28 -4.03 37.74
CA ASP A 250 22.39 -3.07 37.73
C ASP A 250 22.25 -2.11 38.92
N LYS A 251 23.31 -2.01 39.72
CA LYS A 251 23.34 -1.16 40.91
C LYS A 251 23.58 0.31 40.53
N ASN A 252 24.08 0.56 39.32
CA ASN A 252 24.47 1.89 38.88
C ASN A 252 23.42 2.50 37.97
N TRP A 253 22.93 3.67 38.38
CA TRP A 253 22.05 4.51 37.55
C TRP A 253 22.87 5.25 36.49
N LYS A 254 22.38 5.21 35.25
CA LYS A 254 22.95 5.91 34.11
C LYS A 254 22.07 7.10 33.77
N GLN A 255 22.67 8.26 33.50
CA GLN A 255 21.91 9.43 33.07
C GLN A 255 21.25 9.17 31.71
N TYR A 256 19.99 9.57 31.58
CA TYR A 256 19.23 9.57 30.34
C TYR A 256 19.18 10.98 29.74
N ASN A 257 19.46 11.10 28.44
CA ASN A 257 19.19 12.33 27.71
C ASN A 257 17.99 12.14 26.79
N LYS A 258 17.15 13.17 26.68
CA LYS A 258 15.92 13.10 25.89
C LYS A 258 16.23 12.75 24.44
N GLY A 259 15.60 11.68 23.94
CA GLY A 259 15.80 11.16 22.58
C GLY A 259 16.78 10.00 22.51
N ASP A 260 17.54 9.72 23.58
CA ASP A 260 18.39 8.53 23.65
C ASP A 260 17.52 7.27 23.62
N LYS A 261 18.08 6.20 23.05
CA LYS A 261 17.49 4.86 23.08
C LYS A 261 18.26 3.96 24.03
N VAL A 262 17.52 3.22 24.85
CA VAL A 262 18.07 2.18 25.72
C VAL A 262 17.61 0.84 25.14
N ARG A 263 18.56 0.03 24.64
CA ARG A 263 18.25 -1.28 24.06
C ARG A 263 17.18 -1.23 22.94
N GLY A 264 17.20 -0.18 22.12
CA GLY A 264 16.22 0.04 21.05
C GLY A 264 14.95 0.79 21.47
N LEU A 265 14.76 1.00 22.77
CA LEU A 265 13.58 1.63 23.36
C LEU A 265 13.80 3.11 23.62
N GLY A 266 12.89 3.94 23.12
CA GLY A 266 12.79 5.36 23.44
C GLY A 266 11.79 5.62 24.58
N PHE A 267 11.89 6.80 25.17
CA PHE A 267 11.06 7.22 26.30
C PHE A 267 10.35 8.53 25.98
N GLU A 268 9.04 8.55 26.19
CA GLU A 268 8.28 9.78 26.26
C GLU A 268 8.17 10.21 27.72
N LEU A 269 8.76 11.37 28.02
CA LEU A 269 8.83 11.92 29.37
C LEU A 269 7.56 12.73 29.70
N PRO A 270 7.21 12.88 30.99
CA PRO A 270 6.16 13.77 31.42
C PRO A 270 6.32 15.19 30.85
N LYS A 271 5.19 15.86 30.55
CA LYS A 271 5.18 17.23 29.99
C LYS A 271 5.92 18.23 30.88
N GLU A 272 5.80 18.06 32.19
CA GLU A 272 6.50 18.83 33.20
C GLU A 272 7.35 17.88 34.04
N SER A 273 8.55 18.31 34.43
CA SER A 273 9.40 17.51 35.31
C SER A 273 8.70 17.28 36.67
N PRO A 274 8.76 16.07 37.22
CA PRO A 274 8.19 15.78 38.52
C PRO A 274 8.71 16.73 39.61
N ILE A 275 7.85 17.06 40.56
CA ILE A 275 8.19 17.95 41.68
C ILE A 275 9.02 17.27 42.78
N ILE A 276 9.05 15.94 42.79
CA ILE A 276 9.77 15.10 43.75
C ILE A 276 10.49 13.96 43.03
N ASP A 277 11.36 13.24 43.73
CA ASP A 277 11.93 12.00 43.21
C ASP A 277 10.81 11.02 42.84
N ARG A 278 10.97 10.38 41.69
CA ARG A 278 10.01 9.41 41.14
C ARG A 278 10.71 8.23 40.53
N GLU A 279 10.24 7.02 40.80
CA GLU A 279 10.68 5.81 40.12
C GLU A 279 9.53 5.10 39.39
N TRP A 280 9.84 4.59 38.21
CA TRP A 280 8.97 3.73 37.41
C TRP A 280 9.71 2.46 37.02
N SER A 281 8.94 1.39 36.79
CA SER A 281 9.45 0.12 36.27
C SER A 281 8.59 -0.41 35.14
N LEU A 282 9.21 -1.17 34.24
CA LEU A 282 8.53 -1.92 33.21
C LEU A 282 9.27 -3.25 33.00
N GLU A 283 8.53 -4.35 33.13
CA GLU A 283 9.03 -5.68 32.77
C GLU A 283 8.71 -5.96 31.31
N ILE A 284 9.73 -6.20 30.51
CA ILE A 284 9.60 -6.49 29.09
C ILE A 284 10.01 -7.94 28.87
N LYS A 285 9.03 -8.77 28.48
CA LYS A 285 9.26 -10.17 28.11
C LYS A 285 9.99 -10.28 26.78
N HIS A 286 11.02 -11.11 26.72
CA HIS A 286 11.65 -11.44 25.46
C HIS A 286 10.77 -12.36 24.62
N VAL A 287 11.02 -12.32 23.31
CA VAL A 287 10.41 -13.23 22.35
C VAL A 287 11.49 -14.17 21.86
N GLU A 288 11.32 -15.46 22.12
CA GLU A 288 12.22 -16.49 21.59
C GLU A 288 12.14 -16.51 20.06
N PRO A 289 13.27 -16.48 19.33
CA PRO A 289 13.24 -16.50 17.88
C PRO A 289 12.58 -17.75 17.33
N HIS A 290 11.57 -17.56 16.49
CA HIS A 290 10.84 -18.66 15.85
C HIS A 290 10.20 -18.21 14.55
N SER A 291 9.98 -19.16 13.64
CA SER A 291 9.24 -18.88 12.41
C SER A 291 7.75 -19.08 12.64
N LYS A 292 6.95 -18.11 12.21
CA LYS A 292 5.48 -18.16 12.30
C LYS A 292 4.84 -17.62 11.03
N ASN A 293 3.67 -18.15 10.68
CA ASN A 293 2.90 -17.67 9.55
C ASN A 293 1.89 -16.62 10.02
N PHE A 294 1.85 -15.50 9.33
CA PHE A 294 0.92 -14.40 9.57
C PHE A 294 0.15 -14.10 8.29
N ILE A 295 -1.08 -13.60 8.41
CA ILE A 295 -1.86 -13.20 7.25
C ILE A 295 -1.28 -11.88 6.73
N SER A 296 -1.23 -11.67 5.41
CA SER A 296 -0.66 -10.45 4.84
C SER A 296 -1.32 -9.16 5.30
N SER A 297 -2.60 -9.21 5.69
CA SER A 297 -3.33 -8.08 6.25
C SER A 297 -2.88 -7.67 7.65
N ASP A 298 -2.15 -8.55 8.35
CA ASP A 298 -1.67 -8.33 9.71
C ASP A 298 -0.37 -7.53 9.76
N VAL A 299 0.26 -7.30 8.60
CA VAL A 299 1.46 -6.47 8.49
C VAL A 299 1.07 -5.01 8.69
N VAL A 300 1.57 -4.42 9.77
CA VAL A 300 1.30 -3.04 10.16
C VAL A 300 2.33 -2.09 9.57
N LYS A 301 3.58 -2.55 9.43
CA LYS A 301 4.70 -1.75 8.94
C LYS A 301 5.74 -2.61 8.24
N VAL A 302 6.34 -2.05 7.19
CA VAL A 302 7.48 -2.65 6.49
C VAL A 302 8.66 -1.70 6.61
N SER A 303 9.81 -2.21 7.03
CA SER A 303 11.03 -1.45 7.23
C SER A 303 12.13 -1.94 6.28
N ASP A 304 12.69 -1.01 5.51
CA ASP A 304 13.93 -1.23 4.76
C ASP A 304 15.12 -0.95 5.67
N ARG A 305 15.41 -1.83 6.64
CA ARG A 305 16.70 -1.77 7.35
C ARG A 305 17.80 -2.35 6.46
N ASN A 306 18.12 -1.62 5.40
CA ASN A 306 19.39 -1.70 4.69
C ASN A 306 20.08 -0.34 4.79
N GLU A 307 20.30 0.16 6.01
CA GLU A 307 21.29 1.18 6.34
C GLU A 307 21.92 0.88 7.70
#